data_AF-A0A970DPS0-F1
#
_entry.id   AF-A0A970DPS0-F1
#
_cell.length_a   1.000
_cell.length_b   1.000
_cell.length_c   1.000
_cell.angle_alpha   90.00
_cell.angle_beta   90.00
_cell.angle_gamma   90.00
#
_symmetry.space_group_name_H-M   'P 1'
#
loop_
_entity.id
_entity.type
_entity.pdbx_description
1 polymer ?
#
loop_
_entity_poly.entity_id
_entity_poly.type
_entity_poly.pdbx_seq_one_letter_code
_entity_poly.pdbx_strand_id
1 'polypeptide(L)'
;MKKLLIIILAVFIMNSFTACRIKNEKAVVDKKVNTLAKLNEVVVEPQCKPSMGFSFSIPENWEYEIITSDDIPTSKTSATLRPKNAGKDEVIIIEYVEGFAVCGTGLREDKINFNGYEAVKGFYDGNKLWSFISLRGDYRDCVIINSAPSWYDDYEDDINLILASVKFKHYE
;
A
#
# COMPACT_ATOMS: atom_id res chain seq x y z
N MET A 1 37.28 -32.99 42.47
CA MET A 1 36.26 -31.98 42.11
C MET A 1 35.18 -32.70 41.30
N LYS A 2 34.03 -33.04 41.92
CA LYS A 2 32.68 -32.49 41.61
C LYS A 2 32.36 -32.60 40.11
N LYS A 3 31.36 -33.31 39.56
CA LYS A 3 30.06 -33.84 40.02
C LYS A 3 29.57 -34.85 38.94
N LEU A 4 28.96 -35.99 39.32
CA LEU A 4 27.53 -36.33 39.12
C LEU A 4 27.12 -36.50 37.62
N LEU A 5 27.08 -37.70 37.02
CA LEU A 5 26.04 -38.76 37.06
C LEU A 5 24.60 -38.28 36.81
N ILE A 6 23.97 -38.73 35.70
CA ILE A 6 22.57 -39.18 35.48
C ILE A 6 22.48 -39.54 33.97
N ILE A 7 22.40 -40.80 33.49
CA ILE A 7 21.40 -41.88 33.65
C ILE A 7 20.16 -41.68 32.75
N ILE A 8 20.16 -42.47 31.66
CA ILE A 8 19.07 -43.34 31.16
C ILE A 8 17.92 -42.75 30.29
N LEU A 9 17.88 -43.36 29.09
CA LEU A 9 16.78 -43.82 28.24
C LEU A 9 15.54 -42.97 27.95
N ALA A 10 15.35 -42.86 26.63
CA ALA A 10 14.15 -43.23 25.88
C ALA A 10 12.87 -42.46 26.17
N VAL A 11 12.52 -41.57 25.24
CA VAL A 11 11.14 -41.51 24.76
C VAL A 11 11.13 -41.27 23.25
N PHE A 12 10.89 -42.34 22.50
CA PHE A 12 10.25 -42.26 21.19
C PHE A 12 8.85 -41.65 21.40
N ILE A 13 8.66 -40.38 21.05
CA ILE A 13 7.33 -39.83 20.79
C ILE A 13 7.35 -39.22 19.39
N MET A 14 6.72 -39.96 18.49
CA MET A 14 5.78 -39.50 17.48
C MET A 14 6.11 -38.22 16.69
N ASN A 15 6.21 -38.47 15.38
CA ASN A 15 5.44 -37.79 14.34
C ASN A 15 5.69 -36.29 14.11
N SER A 16 6.33 -36.04 12.96
CA SER A 16 5.74 -35.19 11.92
C SER A 16 5.36 -33.75 12.32
N PHE A 17 6.33 -32.91 12.65
CA PHE A 17 6.11 -31.45 12.64
C PHE A 17 7.16 -30.63 11.87
N THR A 18 8.31 -31.19 11.50
CA THR A 18 9.34 -30.40 10.79
C THR A 18 9.11 -30.30 9.28
N ALA A 19 8.42 -31.28 8.67
CA ALA A 19 8.16 -31.25 7.23
C ALA A 19 7.02 -30.31 6.81
N CYS A 20 6.11 -29.95 7.73
CA CYS A 20 5.00 -29.02 7.42
C CYS A 20 5.48 -27.57 7.45
N ARG A 21 6.36 -27.21 8.41
CA ARG A 21 6.85 -25.84 8.58
C ARG A 21 7.73 -25.37 7.41
N ILE A 22 8.63 -26.22 6.93
CA ILE A 22 9.52 -25.90 5.80
C ILE A 22 8.75 -25.81 4.47
N LYS A 23 7.72 -26.64 4.26
CA LYS A 23 6.87 -26.57 3.06
C LYS A 23 6.05 -25.28 3.02
N ASN A 24 5.54 -24.84 4.18
CA ASN A 24 4.75 -23.60 4.27
C ASN A 24 5.63 -22.36 4.05
N GLU A 25 6.84 -22.35 4.60
CA GLU A 25 7.77 -21.23 4.47
C GLU A 25 8.29 -21.09 3.03
N LYS A 26 8.62 -22.22 2.36
CA LYS A 26 8.97 -22.22 0.93
C LYS A 26 7.80 -21.81 0.04
N ALA A 27 6.59 -22.31 0.26
CA ALA A 27 5.43 -21.95 -0.55
C ALA A 27 5.04 -20.47 -0.41
N VAL A 28 5.16 -19.91 0.81
CA VAL A 28 4.96 -18.48 1.07
C VAL A 28 6.05 -17.63 0.40
N VAL A 29 7.31 -18.07 0.47
CA VAL A 29 8.43 -17.40 -0.21
C VAL A 29 8.29 -17.47 -1.74
N ASP A 30 7.98 -18.63 -2.29
CA ASP A 30 7.82 -18.83 -3.73
C ASP A 30 6.61 -18.04 -4.27
N LYS A 31 5.49 -17.97 -3.52
CA LYS A 31 4.34 -17.14 -3.87
C LYS A 31 4.72 -15.65 -3.88
N LYS A 32 5.41 -15.18 -2.84
CA LYS A 32 5.85 -13.77 -2.69
C LYS A 32 6.88 -13.35 -3.76
N VAL A 33 7.78 -14.25 -4.15
CA VAL A 33 8.76 -14.03 -5.21
C VAL A 33 8.09 -13.98 -6.58
N ASN A 34 7.05 -14.78 -6.81
CA ASN A 34 6.32 -14.80 -8.08
C ASN A 34 5.36 -13.60 -8.25
N THR A 35 4.83 -13.02 -7.16
CA THR A 35 4.07 -11.75 -7.21
C THR A 35 4.97 -10.55 -7.49
N LEU A 36 6.20 -10.53 -6.96
CA LEU A 36 7.14 -9.43 -7.20
C LEU A 36 7.57 -9.30 -8.67
N ALA A 37 7.48 -10.38 -9.45
CA ALA A 37 7.93 -10.43 -10.85
C ALA A 37 6.93 -9.89 -11.88
N LYS A 38 5.75 -9.38 -11.45
CA LYS A 38 4.66 -8.94 -12.34
C LYS A 38 4.12 -7.55 -11.98
N LEU A 39 5.02 -6.63 -11.67
CA LEU A 39 4.68 -5.24 -11.44
C LEU A 39 5.00 -4.41 -12.69
N ASN A 40 4.04 -3.59 -13.11
CA ASN A 40 4.24 -2.60 -14.17
C ASN A 40 4.44 -1.23 -13.54
N GLU A 41 5.51 -0.53 -13.93
CA GLU A 41 5.71 0.86 -13.52
C GLU A 41 4.82 1.79 -14.35
N VAL A 42 4.15 2.71 -13.66
CA VAL A 42 3.30 3.75 -14.24
C VAL A 42 3.86 5.10 -13.79
N VAL A 43 4.05 6.00 -14.75
CA VAL A 43 4.45 7.39 -14.50
C VAL A 43 3.32 8.29 -15.00
N VAL A 44 2.83 9.15 -14.11
CA VAL A 44 1.75 10.10 -14.37
C VAL A 44 2.33 11.51 -14.29
N GLU A 45 2.48 12.15 -15.45
CA GLU A 45 2.88 13.55 -15.53
C GLU A 45 1.63 14.45 -15.52
N PRO A 46 1.71 15.66 -14.92
CA PRO A 46 0.65 16.64 -15.07
C PRO A 46 0.55 17.10 -16.52
N GLN A 47 -0.66 17.46 -16.94
CA GLN A 47 -0.93 17.94 -18.29
C GLN A 47 -0.28 19.29 -18.58
N CYS A 48 -0.26 20.19 -17.60
CA CYS A 48 0.34 21.51 -17.67
C CYS A 48 1.23 21.78 -16.45
N LYS A 49 2.46 22.25 -16.70
CA LYS A 49 3.50 22.54 -15.72
C LYS A 49 3.54 24.05 -15.42
N PRO A 50 3.99 24.51 -14.24
CA PRO A 50 4.55 23.72 -13.15
C PRO A 50 3.47 23.03 -12.29
N SER A 51 3.57 21.73 -12.06
CA SER A 51 2.60 20.97 -11.27
C SER A 51 3.18 19.65 -10.73
N MET A 52 2.41 18.92 -9.94
CA MET A 52 2.81 17.65 -9.34
C MET A 52 2.34 16.47 -10.19
N GLY A 53 3.22 15.50 -10.37
CA GLY A 53 2.90 14.16 -10.86
C GLY A 53 3.38 13.10 -9.89
N PHE A 54 3.21 11.84 -10.26
CA PHE A 54 3.61 10.71 -9.43
C PHE A 54 3.86 9.45 -10.25
N SER A 55 4.53 8.50 -9.63
CA SER A 55 4.75 7.16 -10.18
C SER A 55 4.38 6.09 -9.17
N PHE A 56 3.95 4.93 -9.65
CA PHE A 56 3.65 3.75 -8.85
C PHE A 56 3.87 2.47 -9.66
N SER A 57 4.05 1.36 -8.97
CA SER A 57 4.10 0.01 -9.53
C SER A 57 2.76 -0.68 -9.27
N ILE A 58 2.19 -1.31 -10.29
CA ILE A 58 0.88 -1.95 -10.22
C ILE A 58 0.94 -3.42 -10.67
N PRO A 59 0.33 -4.36 -9.93
CA PRO A 59 0.26 -5.77 -10.35
C PRO A 59 -0.51 -5.98 -11.67
N GLU A 60 -0.13 -6.98 -12.47
CA GLU A 60 -0.80 -7.30 -13.76
C GLU A 60 -2.32 -7.58 -13.65
N ASN A 61 -2.77 -8.12 -12.51
CA ASN A 61 -4.19 -8.41 -12.21
C ASN A 61 -4.99 -7.17 -11.78
N TRP A 62 -4.37 -6.00 -11.78
CA TRP A 62 -5.01 -4.72 -11.51
C TRP A 62 -5.10 -3.87 -12.78
N GLU A 63 -5.98 -2.89 -12.71
CA GLU A 63 -6.17 -1.87 -13.73
C GLU A 63 -6.16 -0.47 -13.09
N TYR A 64 -5.96 0.54 -13.93
CA TYR A 64 -5.98 1.93 -13.50
C TYR A 64 -6.59 2.84 -14.56
N GLU A 65 -7.08 3.99 -14.11
CA GLU A 65 -7.59 5.08 -14.94
C GLU A 65 -6.97 6.39 -14.47
N ILE A 66 -6.45 7.19 -15.42
CA ILE A 66 -5.82 8.49 -15.15
C ILE A 66 -6.77 9.60 -15.55
N ILE A 67 -6.93 10.59 -14.68
CA ILE A 67 -7.69 11.82 -14.94
C ILE A 67 -6.81 13.01 -14.57
N THR A 68 -6.69 13.97 -15.49
CA THR A 68 -6.02 15.27 -15.27
C THR A 68 -7.00 16.40 -15.53
N SER A 69 -6.81 17.52 -14.86
CA SER A 69 -7.53 18.76 -15.17
C SER A 69 -6.84 19.56 -16.27
N ASP A 70 -7.64 20.30 -17.05
CA ASP A 70 -7.21 21.06 -18.23
C ASP A 70 -6.72 22.49 -17.92
N ASP A 71 -6.55 22.83 -16.64
CA ASP A 71 -6.11 24.15 -16.19
C ASP A 71 -4.57 24.33 -16.24
N ILE A 72 -4.13 25.58 -16.12
CA ILE A 72 -2.72 25.99 -16.22
C ILE A 72 -2.32 26.81 -14.99
N PRO A 73 -1.42 26.30 -14.12
CA PRO A 73 -0.93 24.92 -14.11
C PRO A 73 -2.03 23.91 -13.77
N THR A 74 -1.78 22.62 -14.01
CA THR A 74 -2.73 21.56 -13.64
C THR A 74 -2.97 21.55 -12.13
N SER A 75 -4.20 21.74 -11.66
CA SER A 75 -4.57 21.67 -10.24
C SER A 75 -4.96 20.27 -9.76
N LYS A 76 -5.23 19.33 -10.67
CA LYS A 76 -5.59 17.94 -10.33
C LYS A 76 -4.98 16.92 -11.28
N THR A 77 -4.39 15.87 -10.70
CA THR A 77 -3.93 14.67 -11.41
C THR A 77 -4.21 13.47 -10.53
N SER A 78 -4.98 12.50 -11.01
CA SER A 78 -5.41 11.35 -10.21
C SER A 78 -5.25 10.05 -10.99
N ALA A 79 -4.88 8.98 -10.29
CA ALA A 79 -4.92 7.61 -10.79
C ALA A 79 -5.83 6.78 -9.88
N THR A 80 -6.91 6.27 -10.46
CA THR A 80 -7.88 5.39 -9.79
C THR A 80 -7.52 3.95 -10.07
N LEU A 81 -7.27 3.15 -9.03
CA LEU A 81 -6.75 1.78 -9.11
C LEU A 81 -7.77 0.77 -8.59
N ARG A 82 -7.87 -0.38 -9.26
CA ARG A 82 -8.71 -1.51 -8.80
C ARG A 82 -8.20 -2.86 -9.31
N PRO A 83 -8.45 -3.97 -8.59
CA PRO A 83 -8.31 -5.30 -9.14
C PRO A 83 -9.26 -5.49 -10.33
N LYS A 84 -8.81 -6.15 -11.40
CA LYS A 84 -9.63 -6.38 -12.62
C LYS A 84 -10.90 -7.17 -12.38
N ASN A 85 -10.93 -7.98 -11.32
CA ASN A 85 -12.06 -8.84 -10.97
C ASN A 85 -12.92 -8.24 -9.83
N ALA A 86 -12.60 -7.04 -9.35
CA ALA A 86 -13.38 -6.37 -8.32
C ALA A 86 -14.57 -5.59 -8.93
N GLY A 87 -15.57 -5.27 -8.09
CA GLY A 87 -16.63 -4.33 -8.45
C GLY A 87 -16.09 -2.91 -8.67
N LYS A 88 -16.91 -2.02 -9.25
CA LYS A 88 -16.51 -0.64 -9.58
C LYS A 88 -16.72 0.38 -8.46
N ASP A 89 -17.35 -0.02 -7.37
CA ASP A 89 -17.81 0.90 -6.32
C ASP A 89 -16.72 1.29 -5.30
N GLU A 90 -15.65 0.49 -5.22
CA GLU A 90 -14.52 0.68 -4.33
C GLU A 90 -13.24 0.97 -5.13
N VAL A 91 -12.34 1.81 -4.62
CA VAL A 91 -11.11 2.20 -5.31
C VAL A 91 -9.99 2.56 -4.33
N ILE A 92 -8.75 2.43 -4.79
CA ILE A 92 -7.59 3.15 -4.25
C ILE A 92 -7.26 4.29 -5.21
N ILE A 93 -7.11 5.52 -4.71
CA ILE A 93 -6.77 6.68 -5.55
C ILE A 93 -5.42 7.22 -5.10
N ILE A 94 -4.51 7.47 -6.03
CA ILE A 94 -3.31 8.28 -5.83
C ILE A 94 -3.54 9.59 -6.56
N GLU A 95 -3.44 10.72 -5.88
CA GLU A 95 -3.67 12.01 -6.55
C GLU A 95 -2.85 13.17 -5.99
N TYR A 96 -2.63 14.13 -6.87
CA TYR A 96 -2.41 15.52 -6.51
C TYR A 96 -3.71 16.28 -6.74
N VAL A 97 -4.15 17.04 -5.75
CA VAL A 97 -5.29 17.93 -5.86
C VAL A 97 -5.05 19.18 -5.01
N GLU A 98 -4.98 20.33 -5.67
CA GLU A 98 -4.71 21.60 -5.01
C GLU A 98 -5.79 21.93 -3.96
N GLY A 99 -5.35 22.28 -2.75
CA GLY A 99 -6.26 22.65 -1.67
C GLY A 99 -6.91 21.44 -1.00
N PHE A 100 -6.25 20.27 -1.01
CA PHE A 100 -6.77 19.11 -0.31
C PHE A 100 -6.97 19.41 1.18
N ALA A 101 -8.20 19.23 1.64
CA ALA A 101 -8.55 19.40 3.03
C ALA A 101 -9.60 18.38 3.43
N VAL A 102 -9.48 17.87 4.65
CA VAL A 102 -10.45 16.96 5.25
C VAL A 102 -11.16 17.68 6.39
N CYS A 103 -12.47 17.49 6.45
CA CYS A 103 -13.30 17.96 7.56
C CYS A 103 -14.22 16.81 7.99
N GLY A 104 -14.59 16.76 9.26
CA GLY A 104 -15.53 15.76 9.76
C GLY A 104 -15.34 15.44 11.23
N THR A 105 -16.45 15.15 11.90
CA THR A 105 -16.47 14.50 13.21
C THR A 105 -16.02 13.05 13.07
N GLY A 106 -15.32 12.51 14.07
CA GLY A 106 -14.88 11.11 14.04
C GLY A 106 -13.53 10.87 13.33
N LEU A 107 -12.88 11.93 12.83
CA LEU A 107 -11.54 11.86 12.26
C LEU A 107 -10.49 11.67 13.37
N ARG A 108 -9.68 10.62 13.23
CA ARG A 108 -8.39 10.44 13.93
C ARG A 108 -7.27 10.47 12.89
N GLU A 109 -6.19 11.17 13.19
CA GLU A 109 -5.00 11.20 12.35
C GLU A 109 -3.77 10.70 13.12
N ASP A 110 -3.03 9.79 12.50
CA ASP A 110 -1.75 9.32 13.01
C ASP A 110 -0.63 9.87 12.12
N LYS A 111 0.39 10.51 12.72
CA LYS A 111 1.58 10.94 11.97
C LYS A 111 2.39 9.72 11.54
N ILE A 112 2.81 9.68 10.28
CA ILE A 112 3.60 8.59 9.71
C ILE A 112 4.73 9.12 8.82
N ASN A 113 5.72 8.26 8.56
CA ASN A 113 6.61 8.42 7.42
C ASN A 113 6.08 7.53 6.28
N PHE A 114 5.69 8.13 5.17
CA PHE A 114 5.23 7.42 3.98
C PHE A 114 6.32 7.53 2.91
N ASN A 115 7.06 6.46 2.61
CA ASN A 115 8.12 6.44 1.59
C ASN A 115 9.13 7.60 1.67
N GLY A 116 9.45 8.08 2.88
CA GLY A 116 10.34 9.23 3.11
C GLY A 116 9.61 10.58 3.26
N TYR A 117 8.34 10.66 2.92
CA TYR A 117 7.50 11.85 3.10
C TYR A 117 6.95 11.93 4.53
N GLU A 118 6.96 13.12 5.11
CA GLU A 118 6.12 13.40 6.28
C GLU A 118 4.65 13.35 5.86
N ALA A 119 3.83 12.57 6.56
CA ALA A 119 2.44 12.39 6.21
C ALA A 119 1.58 12.16 7.46
N VAL A 120 0.26 12.27 7.26
CA VAL A 120 -0.74 11.75 8.19
C VAL A 120 -1.50 10.60 7.55
N LYS A 121 -1.88 9.64 8.37
CA LYS A 121 -2.81 8.57 8.02
C LYS A 121 -4.11 8.82 8.77
N GLY A 122 -5.20 9.05 8.03
CA GLY A 122 -6.51 9.38 8.58
C GLY A 122 -7.42 8.17 8.68
N PHE A 123 -8.26 8.16 9.72
CA PHE A 123 -9.25 7.13 10.02
C PHE A 123 -10.55 7.79 10.43
N TYR A 124 -11.69 7.32 9.94
CA TYR A 124 -13.02 7.79 10.34
C TYR A 124 -13.75 6.77 11.22
N ASP A 125 -14.58 7.27 12.13
CA ASP A 125 -15.59 6.51 12.88
C ASP A 125 -15.06 5.28 13.63
N GLY A 126 -13.81 5.35 14.11
CA GLY A 126 -13.17 4.24 14.83
C GLY A 126 -12.77 3.07 13.94
N ASN A 127 -12.80 3.22 12.62
CA ASN A 127 -12.34 2.19 11.69
C ASN A 127 -10.84 1.91 11.90
N LYS A 128 -10.46 0.64 11.79
CA LYS A 128 -9.07 0.17 11.85
C LYS A 128 -8.34 0.36 10.51
N LEU A 129 -9.08 0.33 9.40
CA LEU A 129 -8.56 0.63 8.08
C LEU A 129 -8.52 2.15 7.88
N TRP A 130 -7.43 2.61 7.29
CA TRP A 130 -7.22 4.02 6.99
C TRP A 130 -8.06 4.44 5.80
N SER A 131 -8.51 5.69 5.81
CA SER A 131 -9.32 6.30 4.76
C SER A 131 -8.49 7.16 3.82
N PHE A 132 -7.43 7.79 4.32
CA PHE A 132 -6.47 8.52 3.48
C PHE A 132 -5.06 8.53 4.08
N ILE A 133 -4.08 8.80 3.22
CA ILE A 133 -2.73 9.23 3.56
C ILE A 133 -2.52 10.58 2.89
N SER A 134 -2.34 11.65 3.67
CA SER A 134 -2.08 12.99 3.15
C SER A 134 -0.66 13.40 3.50
N LEU A 135 0.13 13.74 2.49
CA LEU A 135 1.50 14.20 2.69
C LEU A 135 1.50 15.60 3.30
N ARG A 136 2.66 16.05 3.79
CA ARG A 136 2.86 17.35 4.44
C ARG A 136 3.99 18.14 3.78
N GLY A 137 4.15 19.40 4.21
CA GLY A 137 5.16 20.31 3.67
C GLY A 137 4.91 20.63 2.19
N ASP A 138 5.96 20.54 1.38
CA ASP A 138 5.92 20.84 -0.07
C ASP A 138 5.02 19.88 -0.86
N TYR A 139 4.60 18.76 -0.25
CA TYR A 139 3.73 17.76 -0.85
C TYR A 139 2.30 17.77 -0.27
N ARG A 140 1.89 18.81 0.47
CA ARG A 140 0.63 18.83 1.24
C ARG A 140 -0.65 18.45 0.46
N ASP A 141 -0.64 18.70 -0.85
CA ASP A 141 -1.76 18.48 -1.78
C ASP A 141 -1.67 17.11 -2.49
N CYS A 142 -0.71 16.27 -2.09
CA CYS A 142 -0.55 14.88 -2.52
C CYS A 142 -1.24 13.95 -1.51
N VAL A 143 -2.17 13.13 -1.99
CA VAL A 143 -2.99 12.26 -1.16
C VAL A 143 -3.17 10.88 -1.80
N ILE A 144 -3.28 9.87 -0.94
CA ILE A 144 -3.78 8.56 -1.29
C ILE A 144 -5.10 8.36 -0.56
N ILE A 145 -6.16 7.97 -1.28
CA ILE A 145 -7.49 7.71 -0.72
C ILE A 145 -7.79 6.23 -0.81
N ASN A 146 -8.40 5.69 0.25
CA ASN A 146 -8.86 4.31 0.32
C ASN A 146 -10.35 4.28 0.60
N SER A 147 -11.12 3.86 -0.41
CA SER A 147 -12.54 3.55 -0.28
C SER A 147 -12.83 2.05 -0.44
N ALA A 148 -11.81 1.20 -0.28
CA ALA A 148 -11.88 -0.23 -0.56
C ALA A 148 -11.64 -1.12 0.67
N PRO A 149 -12.39 -0.95 1.78
CA PRO A 149 -12.20 -1.78 2.96
C PRO A 149 -12.46 -3.26 2.69
N SER A 150 -13.35 -3.60 1.75
CA SER A 150 -13.69 -5.01 1.47
C SER A 150 -12.54 -5.79 0.82
N TRP A 151 -11.56 -5.11 0.22
CA TRP A 151 -10.48 -5.74 -0.53
C TRP A 151 -9.34 -6.28 0.34
N TYR A 152 -9.27 -5.90 1.61
CA TYR A 152 -8.11 -6.23 2.44
C TYR A 152 -7.98 -7.74 2.72
N ASP A 153 -9.06 -8.52 2.68
CA ASP A 153 -8.98 -9.97 2.85
C ASP A 153 -8.25 -10.68 1.70
N ASP A 154 -8.37 -10.13 0.48
CA ASP A 154 -7.85 -10.77 -0.75
C ASP A 154 -6.64 -10.05 -1.36
N TYR A 155 -6.53 -8.74 -1.15
CA TYR A 155 -5.64 -7.85 -1.90
C TYR A 155 -4.73 -6.98 -1.01
N GLU A 156 -4.67 -7.20 0.30
CA GLU A 156 -3.81 -6.40 1.19
C GLU A 156 -2.33 -6.40 0.75
N ASP A 157 -1.80 -7.56 0.34
CA ASP A 157 -0.42 -7.67 -0.14
C ASP A 157 -0.19 -6.82 -1.41
N ASP A 158 -1.12 -6.86 -2.37
CA ASP A 158 -1.05 -6.08 -3.60
C ASP A 158 -1.15 -4.57 -3.31
N ILE A 159 -2.07 -4.16 -2.43
CA ILE A 159 -2.22 -2.78 -1.98
C ILE A 159 -0.92 -2.30 -1.33
N ASN A 160 -0.33 -3.11 -0.44
CA ASN A 160 0.92 -2.76 0.23
C ASN A 160 2.09 -2.63 -0.77
N LEU A 161 2.16 -3.48 -1.81
CA LEU A 161 3.15 -3.37 -2.88
C LEU A 161 2.97 -2.07 -3.69
N ILE A 162 1.73 -1.73 -4.05
CA ILE A 162 1.43 -0.47 -4.75
C ILE A 162 1.88 0.71 -3.88
N LEU A 163 1.42 0.78 -2.63
CA LEU A 163 1.75 1.88 -1.71
C LEU A 163 3.25 2.03 -1.48
N ALA A 164 3.99 0.94 -1.33
CA ALA A 164 5.44 0.96 -1.12
C ALA A 164 6.23 1.53 -2.32
N SER A 165 5.62 1.57 -3.50
CA SER A 165 6.25 2.05 -4.74
C SER A 165 5.92 3.51 -5.08
N VAL A 166 4.94 4.12 -4.40
CA VAL A 166 4.45 5.47 -4.73
C VAL A 166 5.54 6.51 -4.49
N LYS A 167 5.78 7.36 -5.49
CA LYS A 167 6.67 8.53 -5.41
C LYS A 167 6.01 9.73 -6.08
N PHE A 168 6.11 10.89 -5.44
CA PHE A 168 5.65 12.17 -5.97
C PHE A 168 6.82 12.98 -6.52
N LYS A 169 6.55 13.75 -7.59
CA LYS A 169 7.56 14.56 -8.28
C LYS A 169 6.94 15.88 -8.75
N HIS A 170 7.61 16.98 -8.43
CA HIS A 170 7.31 18.29 -9.02
C HIS A 170 7.88 18.35 -10.43
N TYR A 171 7.07 18.84 -11.37
CA TYR A 171 7.43 19.07 -12.76
C TYR A 171 7.43 20.58 -13.00
N GLU A 172 8.57 21.12 -13.43
CA GLU A 172 8.76 22.53 -13.82
C GLU A 172 8.24 22.83 -15.23
#